data_AF-A0A176UCG2-F1
#
_entry.id   AF-A0A176UCG2-F1
#
_cell.length_a   1.000
_cell.length_b   1.000
_cell.length_c   1.000
_cell.angle_alpha   90.00
_cell.angle_beta   90.00
_cell.angle_gamma   90.00
#
_symmetry.space_group_name_H-M   'P 1'
#
loop_
_entity.id
_entity.type
_entity.pdbx_description
1 polymer ?
#
loop_
_entity_poly.entity_id
_entity_poly.type
_entity_poly.pdbx_seq_one_letter_code
_entity_poly.pdbx_strand_id
1 'polypeptide(L)'
;MNFLEKTISEMLVKVLLAAELTRAEQERLTISQRTRDGMAASPNKAGRKLGQLDKMSDALKADIEVYLSDRSIKQVDLMNKYKISRNTLKKYISLLADTN
;
A
#
# COMPACT_ATOMS: atom_id res chain seq x y z
N MET A 1 1.27 17.44 -50.61
CA MET A 1 2.17 17.71 -49.50
C MET A 1 3.49 17.03 -49.79
N ASN A 2 4.61 17.76 -49.82
CA ASN A 2 5.92 17.14 -50.02
C ASN A 2 6.33 16.35 -48.75
N PHE A 3 7.32 15.46 -48.87
CA PHE A 3 7.78 14.62 -47.76
C PHE A 3 8.17 15.45 -46.53
N LEU A 4 8.85 16.57 -46.74
CA LEU A 4 9.30 17.47 -45.68
C LEU A 4 8.12 18.09 -44.90
N GLU A 5 7.10 18.57 -45.60
CA GLU A 5 5.88 19.14 -45.01
C GLU A 5 5.12 18.10 -44.17
N LYS A 6 5.02 16.86 -44.65
CA LYS A 6 4.38 15.77 -43.92
C LYS A 6 5.16 15.44 -42.64
N THR A 7 6.49 15.31 -42.73
CA THR A 7 7.35 15.04 -41.57
C THR A 7 7.26 16.16 -40.53
N ILE A 8 7.29 17.43 -40.96
CA ILE A 8 7.16 18.58 -40.07
C ILE A 8 5.79 18.57 -39.38
N SER A 9 4.70 18.33 -40.11
CA SER A 9 3.35 18.27 -39.53
C SER A 9 3.22 17.15 -38.49
N GLU A 10 3.73 15.96 -38.77
CA GLU A 10 3.72 14.83 -37.82
C GLU A 10 4.56 15.13 -36.57
N MET A 11 5.71 15.77 -36.74
CA MET A 11 6.57 16.16 -35.62
C MET A 11 5.90 17.22 -34.75
N LEU A 12 5.25 18.23 -35.34
CA LEU A 12 4.51 19.26 -34.62
C LEU A 12 3.38 18.64 -33.78
N VAL A 13 2.60 17.72 -34.35
CA VAL A 13 1.53 17.03 -33.62
C VAL A 13 2.10 16.25 -32.42
N LYS A 14 3.21 15.54 -32.60
CA LYS A 14 3.86 14.80 -31.51
C LYS A 14 4.38 15.72 -30.40
N VAL A 15 4.98 16.85 -30.77
CA VAL A 15 5.48 17.85 -29.80
C VAL A 15 4.33 18.47 -29.00
N LEU A 16 3.25 18.86 -29.68
CA LEU A 16 2.06 19.41 -29.02
C LEU A 16 1.44 18.39 -28.06
N LEU A 17 1.31 17.14 -28.48
CA LEU A 17 0.80 16.08 -27.61
C LEU A 17 1.70 15.86 -26.40
N ALA A 18 3.02 15.81 -26.58
CA ALA A 18 3.98 15.66 -25.49
C ALA A 18 3.91 16.81 -24.48
N ALA A 19 3.75 18.04 -24.98
CA ALA A 19 3.59 19.23 -24.14
C ALA A 19 2.30 19.16 -23.29
N GLU A 20 1.17 18.79 -23.88
CA GLU A 20 -0.10 18.65 -23.16
C GLU A 20 -0.08 17.50 -22.14
N LEU A 21 0.52 16.36 -22.49
CA LEU A 21 0.71 15.25 -21.55
C LEU A 21 1.58 15.66 -20.35
N THR A 22 2.64 16.43 -20.60
CA THR A 22 3.51 16.95 -19.53
C THR A 22 2.76 17.91 -18.62
N ARG A 23 1.92 18.79 -19.17
CA ARG A 23 1.07 19.69 -18.39
C ARG A 23 0.07 18.93 -17.53
N ALA A 24 -0.63 17.96 -18.10
CA ALA A 24 -1.61 17.13 -17.39
C ALA A 24 -0.96 16.33 -16.22
N GLU A 25 0.23 15.79 -16.44
CA GLU A 25 0.96 15.07 -15.39
C GLU A 25 1.38 16.02 -14.25
N GLN A 26 1.84 17.23 -14.58
CA GLN A 26 2.21 18.24 -13.58
C GLN A 26 1.01 18.65 -12.72
N GLU A 27 -0.18 18.81 -13.31
CA GLU A 27 -1.42 19.10 -12.59
C GLU A 27 -1.80 17.93 -11.66
N ARG A 28 -1.73 16.68 -12.16
CA ARG A 28 -2.00 15.48 -11.36
C ARG A 28 -1.07 15.38 -10.16
N LEU A 29 0.23 15.62 -10.36
CA LEU A 29 1.23 15.61 -9.29
C LEU A 29 0.98 16.71 -8.27
N THR A 30 0.62 17.91 -8.73
CA THR A 30 0.29 19.04 -7.86
C THR A 30 -0.93 18.74 -7.00
N ILE A 31 -1.98 18.15 -7.57
CA ILE A 31 -3.17 17.73 -6.83
C ILE A 31 -2.80 16.66 -5.80
N SER A 32 -2.06 15.62 -6.21
CA SER A 32 -1.61 14.55 -5.31
C SER A 32 -0.80 15.10 -4.13
N GLN A 33 0.11 16.05 -4.40
CA GLN A 33 0.92 16.69 -3.37
C GLN A 33 0.04 17.48 -2.38
N ARG A 34 -0.86 18.32 -2.88
CA ARG A 34 -1.79 19.09 -2.04
C ARG A 34 -2.69 18.18 -1.19
N THR A 35 -3.18 17.08 -1.75
CA THR A 35 -3.97 16.10 -0.99
C THR A 35 -3.15 15.45 0.11
N ARG A 36 -1.90 15.02 -0.17
CA ARG A 36 -1.01 14.45 0.85
C ARG A 36 -0.71 15.45 1.97
N ASP A 37 -0.39 16.69 1.61
CA ASP A 37 -0.07 17.74 2.57
C ASP A 37 -1.30 18.09 3.42
N GLY A 38 -2.48 18.18 2.81
CA GLY A 38 -3.74 18.39 3.51
C GLY A 38 -4.08 17.25 4.49
N MET A 39 -3.86 15.99 4.09
CA MET A 39 -4.04 14.83 4.99
C MET A 39 -3.03 14.83 6.15
N ALA A 40 -1.79 15.26 5.91
CA ALA A 40 -0.75 15.31 6.95
C ALA A 40 -0.99 16.45 7.96
N ALA A 41 -1.46 17.60 7.49
CA ALA A 41 -1.78 18.76 8.33
C ALA A 41 -3.10 18.62 9.08
N SER A 42 -4.02 17.78 8.60
CA SER A 42 -5.30 17.54 9.25
C SER A 42 -5.12 16.86 10.62
N PRO A 43 -5.73 17.39 11.69
CA PRO A 43 -5.77 16.70 12.99
C PRO A 43 -6.66 15.44 12.95
N ASN A 44 -7.59 15.38 11.99
CA ASN A 44 -8.47 14.24 11.78
C ASN A 44 -7.81 13.28 10.79
N LYS A 45 -7.13 12.25 11.32
CA LYS A 45 -6.68 11.10 10.53
C LYS A 45 -7.88 10.23 10.18
N ALA A 46 -8.65 10.65 9.18
CA ALA A 46 -9.74 9.85 8.64
C ALA A 46 -9.18 8.56 8.00
N GLY A 47 -9.75 7.41 8.35
CA GLY A 47 -9.37 6.11 7.79
C GLY A 47 -8.82 5.11 8.82
N ARG A 48 -8.23 4.03 8.31
CA ARG A 48 -7.65 2.96 9.13
C ARG A 48 -6.45 3.50 9.91
N LYS A 49 -6.37 3.20 11.21
CA LYS A 49 -5.20 3.60 12.02
C LYS A 49 -3.94 2.97 11.44
N LEU A 50 -2.87 3.75 11.35
CA LEU A 50 -1.58 3.25 10.87
C LEU A 50 -1.15 2.08 11.78
N GLY A 51 -0.82 0.93 11.19
CA GLY A 51 -0.44 -0.26 11.94
C GLY A 51 -1.60 -1.06 12.57
N GLN A 52 -2.86 -0.73 12.31
CA GLN A 52 -4.00 -1.49 12.84
C GLN A 52 -4.02 -2.91 12.27
N LEU A 53 -3.96 -3.91 13.15
CA LEU A 53 -4.07 -5.32 12.83
C LEU A 53 -5.53 -5.76 13.03
N ASP A 54 -6.37 -5.67 11.98
CA ASP A 54 -7.84 -5.80 12.12
C ASP A 54 -8.32 -7.14 12.67
N LYS A 55 -7.50 -8.20 12.53
CA LYS A 55 -7.84 -9.56 12.98
C LYS A 55 -7.07 -9.99 14.22
N MET A 56 -6.36 -9.07 14.87
CA MET A 56 -5.59 -9.35 16.06
C MET A 56 -6.48 -9.18 17.29
N SER A 57 -6.85 -10.30 17.92
CA SER A 57 -7.45 -10.30 19.25
C SER A 57 -6.39 -10.57 20.31
N ASP A 58 -6.63 -10.14 21.55
CA ASP A 58 -5.71 -10.40 22.66
C ASP A 58 -5.50 -11.91 22.87
N ALA A 59 -6.55 -12.70 22.65
CA ALA A 59 -6.47 -14.16 22.68
C ALA A 59 -5.56 -14.73 21.58
N LEU A 60 -5.61 -14.18 20.35
CA LEU A 60 -4.70 -14.60 19.28
C LEU A 60 -3.25 -14.20 19.58
N LYS A 61 -3.03 -13.07 20.25
CA LYS A 61 -1.70 -12.62 20.66
C LYS A 61 -1.06 -13.60 21.63
N ALA A 62 -1.77 -13.93 22.70
CA ALA A 62 -1.31 -14.88 23.70
C ALA A 62 -1.02 -16.26 23.07
N ASP A 63 -1.92 -16.76 22.23
CA ASP A 63 -1.73 -18.05 21.55
C ASP A 63 -0.52 -18.03 20.60
N ILE A 64 -0.20 -16.90 19.95
CA ILE A 64 1.02 -16.76 19.14
C ILE A 64 2.28 -16.74 20.01
N GLU A 65 2.25 -16.09 21.18
CA GLU A 65 3.37 -16.07 22.13
C GLU A 65 3.66 -17.49 22.68
N VAL A 66 2.62 -18.26 22.98
CA VAL A 66 2.76 -19.68 23.35
C VAL A 66 3.30 -20.49 22.17
N TYR A 67 2.83 -20.26 20.94
CA TYR A 67 3.37 -20.92 19.75
C TYR A 67 4.86 -20.59 19.48
N LEU A 68 5.32 -19.39 19.83
CA LEU A 68 6.73 -19.00 19.70
C LEU A 68 7.63 -19.71 20.72
N SER A 69 7.10 -20.05 21.89
CA SER A 69 7.85 -20.71 22.98
C SER A 69 7.72 -22.24 22.93
N ASP A 70 6.56 -22.77 22.56
CA ASP A 70 6.26 -24.20 22.46
C ASP A 70 6.18 -24.68 21.01
N ARG A 71 7.11 -25.57 20.64
CA ARG A 71 7.19 -26.18 19.29
C ARG A 71 6.15 -27.28 19.05
N SER A 72 5.36 -27.67 20.05
CA SER A 72 4.29 -28.66 19.91
C SER A 72 3.08 -28.10 19.14
N ILE A 73 2.87 -26.78 19.22
CA ILE A 73 1.72 -26.11 18.59
C ILE A 73 1.95 -25.97 17.08
N LYS A 74 0.99 -26.43 16.27
CA LYS A 74 1.07 -26.30 14.82
C LYS A 74 0.40 -25.02 14.33
N GLN A 75 0.97 -24.41 13.29
CA GLN A 75 0.37 -23.25 12.63
C GLN A 75 -1.06 -23.52 12.12
N VAL A 76 -1.33 -24.76 11.70
CA VAL A 76 -2.64 -25.18 11.19
C VAL A 76 -3.73 -25.05 12.26
N ASP A 77 -3.40 -25.35 13.52
CA ASP A 77 -4.35 -25.30 14.63
C ASP A 77 -4.75 -23.86 14.94
N LEU A 78 -3.79 -22.94 14.97
CA LEU A 78 -4.02 -21.51 15.12
C LEU A 78 -4.85 -20.93 13.96
N MET A 79 -4.53 -21.34 12.72
CA MET A 79 -5.29 -20.90 11.54
C MET A 79 -6.75 -21.34 11.62
N ASN A 80 -7.01 -22.59 12.01
CA ASN A 80 -8.35 -23.15 12.09
C ASN A 80 -9.17 -22.58 13.25
N LYS A 81 -8.53 -22.35 14.41
CA LYS A 81 -9.13 -21.79 15.62
C LYS A 81 -9.59 -20.35 15.42
N TYR A 82 -8.73 -19.50 14.84
CA TYR A 82 -9.02 -18.07 14.67
C TYR A 82 -9.55 -17.70 13.27
N LYS A 83 -9.73 -18.67 12.38
CA LYS A 83 -10.20 -18.48 10.99
C LYS A 83 -9.38 -17.44 10.22
N ILE A 84 -8.06 -17.47 10.40
CA ILE A 84 -7.13 -16.54 9.75
C ILE A 84 -6.34 -17.24 8.64
N SER A 85 -6.02 -16.48 7.58
CA SER A 85 -5.19 -17.01 6.50
C SER A 85 -3.74 -17.14 6.97
N ARG A 86 -3.00 -18.06 6.34
CA ARG A 86 -1.57 -18.28 6.60
C ARG A 86 -0.76 -16.99 6.50
N ASN A 87 -1.09 -16.13 5.54
CA ASN A 87 -0.39 -14.85 5.33
C ASN A 87 -0.61 -13.89 6.50
N THR A 88 -1.83 -13.88 7.05
CA THR A 88 -2.18 -13.06 8.22
C THR A 88 -1.42 -13.55 9.45
N LEU A 89 -1.44 -14.87 9.69
CA LEU A 89 -0.73 -15.48 10.83
C LEU A 89 0.78 -15.24 10.76
N LYS A 90 1.41 -15.46 9.60
CA LYS A 90 2.85 -15.20 9.40
C LYS A 90 3.22 -13.74 9.69
N LYS A 91 2.42 -12.80 9.18
CA LYS A 91 2.65 -11.36 9.44
C LYS A 91 2.61 -11.06 10.93
N TYR A 92 1.64 -11.62 11.66
CA TYR A 92 1.49 -11.37 13.09
C TYR A 92 2.63 -11.99 13.91
N ILE A 93 3.06 -13.20 13.53
CA ILE A 93 4.23 -13.86 14.13
C ILE A 93 5.48 -13.02 13.93
N SER A 94 5.76 -12.54 12.71
CA SER A 94 6.92 -11.69 12.43
C SER A 94 6.92 -10.41 13.28
N LEU A 95 5.77 -9.71 13.34
CA LEU A 95 5.65 -8.51 14.15
C LEU A 95 5.90 -8.76 15.64
N LEU A 96 5.43 -9.89 16.18
CA LEU A 96 5.63 -10.24 17.59
C LEU A 96 7.05 -10.75 17.87
N ALA A 97 7.66 -11.46 16.92
CA ALA A 97 9.04 -11.92 17.03
C ALA A 97 10.04 -10.76 17.00
N ASP A 98 9.79 -9.72 16.19
CA ASP A 98 10.66 -8.54 16.08
C ASP A 98 10.56 -7.60 17.30
N THR A 99 9.54 -7.78 18.16
CA THR A 99 9.30 -6.93 19.34
C THR A 99 9.98 -7.48 20.62
N ASN A 100 10.46 -8.74 20.59
CA ASN A 100 11.18 -9.40 21.69
C ASN A 100 12.69 -9.35 21.45
#